data_AF-A0A7V3XBV0-F1
#
_entry.id   AF-A0A7V3XBV0-F1
#
_cell.length_a   1.000
_cell.length_b   1.000
_cell.length_c   1.000
_cell.angle_alpha   90.00
_cell.angle_beta   90.00
_cell.angle_gamma   90.00
#
_symmetry.space_group_name_H-M   'P 1'
#
loop_
_entity.id
_entity.type
_entity.pdbx_description
1 polymer ?
#
loop_
_entity_poly.entity_id
_entity_poly.type
_entity_poly.pdbx_seq_one_letter_code
_entity_poly.pdbx_strand_id
1 'polypeptide(L)'
;MLRSVLTVLISFAAFVFVCCREGKHTLMPEVNKADSAVVMYYNQPGNPRFYKYTKVYDMKRILPVTKDVNKRIIESRNECTTQGKIYFYRAKEEVYTVYFCRAKGCMTFSFIKTGEKYFTRMSDASKKLLDNLQAEAKEPTPVN
;
A
#
# COMPACT_ATOMS: atom_id res chain seq x y z
N MET A 1 -46.23 -34.23 25.36
CA MET A 1 -45.34 -33.16 25.84
C MET A 1 -43.86 -33.44 25.48
N LEU A 2 -43.55 -33.88 24.25
CA LEU A 2 -42.18 -34.31 23.89
C LEU A 2 -41.79 -33.96 22.46
N ARG A 3 -42.34 -32.87 21.91
CA ARG A 3 -42.02 -32.40 20.55
C ARG A 3 -41.55 -30.95 20.47
N SER A 4 -41.66 -30.18 21.56
CA SER A 4 -41.37 -28.74 21.55
C SER A 4 -40.01 -28.36 22.14
N VAL A 5 -39.28 -29.32 22.72
CA VAL A 5 -37.97 -29.05 23.38
C VAL A 5 -36.80 -29.21 22.39
N LEU A 6 -36.98 -29.99 21.32
CA LEU A 6 -35.89 -30.29 20.38
C LEU A 6 -35.59 -29.15 19.40
N THR A 7 -36.55 -28.25 19.17
CA THR A 7 -36.39 -27.13 18.22
C THR A 7 -35.67 -25.93 18.82
N VAL A 8 -35.52 -25.86 20.16
CA VAL A 8 -34.89 -24.72 20.84
C VAL A 8 -33.36 -24.87 20.91
N LEU A 9 -32.84 -26.11 20.86
CA LEU A 9 -31.39 -26.37 20.94
C LEU A 9 -30.63 -26.17 19.62
N ILE A 10 -31.30 -26.24 18.47
CA ILE A 10 -30.64 -26.11 17.16
C ILE A 10 -30.38 -24.64 16.78
N SER A 11 -31.14 -23.70 17.36
CA SER A 11 -31.01 -22.27 17.04
C SER A 11 -29.85 -21.58 17.77
N PHE A 12 -29.32 -22.15 18.85
CA PHE A 12 -28.21 -21.55 19.60
C PHE A 12 -26.82 -21.91 19.06
N ALA A 13 -26.69 -23.03 18.34
CA ALA A 13 -25.42 -23.43 17.73
C ALA A 13 -25.08 -22.60 16.47
N ALA A 14 -26.07 -21.97 15.83
CA ALA A 14 -25.86 -21.14 14.64
C ALA A 14 -25.38 -19.71 14.96
N PHE A 15 -25.45 -19.27 16.22
CA PHE A 15 -25.09 -17.90 16.61
C PHE A 15 -23.63 -17.72 17.05
N VAL A 16 -22.87 -18.81 17.21
CA VAL A 16 -21.47 -18.74 17.69
C VAL A 16 -20.44 -18.65 16.55
N PHE A 17 -20.86 -18.77 15.28
CA PHE A 17 -20.00 -18.52 14.12
C PHE A 17 -20.04 -17.08 13.60
N VAL A 18 -20.59 -16.15 14.37
CA VAL A 18 -20.59 -14.72 14.06
C VAL A 18 -19.31 -14.07 14.62
N CYS A 19 -18.45 -13.69 13.68
CA CYS A 19 -17.43 -12.64 13.81
C CYS A 19 -16.11 -12.94 14.53
N CYS A 20 -15.44 -14.03 14.16
CA CYS A 20 -13.98 -13.99 14.04
C CYS A 20 -13.58 -13.75 12.57
N ARG A 21 -14.16 -12.72 11.94
CA ARG A 21 -13.48 -12.07 10.82
C ARG A 21 -12.58 -11.04 11.48
N GLU A 22 -11.36 -11.45 11.83
CA GLU A 22 -10.27 -10.48 11.98
C GLU A 22 -10.20 -9.74 10.64
N GLY A 23 -10.92 -8.62 10.56
CA GLY A 23 -10.76 -7.70 9.46
C GLY A 23 -9.28 -7.37 9.45
N LYS A 24 -8.58 -7.73 8.38
CA LYS A 24 -7.24 -7.20 8.11
C LYS A 24 -7.37 -5.68 8.24
N HIS A 25 -7.01 -5.14 9.40
CA HIS A 25 -7.07 -3.72 9.66
C HIS A 25 -5.91 -3.13 8.88
N THR A 26 -6.17 -2.87 7.60
CA THR A 26 -5.23 -2.13 6.79
C THR A 26 -5.25 -0.68 7.24
N LEU A 27 -4.07 -0.10 7.43
CA LEU A 27 -3.92 1.30 7.80
C LEU A 27 -3.98 2.24 6.59
N MET A 28 -4.02 1.68 5.38
CA MET A 28 -4.05 2.42 4.11
C MET A 28 -5.08 1.85 3.12
N PRO A 29 -6.38 1.70 3.49
CA PRO A 29 -7.41 1.27 2.54
C PRO A 29 -7.60 2.25 1.37
N GLU A 30 -7.24 3.51 1.55
CA GLU A 30 -7.58 4.60 0.63
C GLU A 30 -6.74 4.61 -0.65
N VAL A 31 -5.57 3.95 -0.69
CA VAL A 31 -4.81 3.79 -1.96
C VAL A 31 -5.60 2.97 -2.97
N ASN A 32 -6.56 2.16 -2.51
CA ASN A 32 -7.44 1.40 -3.37
C ASN A 32 -8.57 2.25 -3.98
N LYS A 33 -8.75 3.49 -3.49
CA LYS A 33 -9.74 4.47 -3.99
C LYS A 33 -9.12 5.49 -4.94
N ALA A 34 -7.80 5.47 -5.10
CA ALA A 34 -7.09 6.36 -6.00
C ALA A 34 -7.47 6.06 -7.45
N ASP A 35 -7.57 7.10 -8.28
CA ASP A 35 -7.81 7.02 -9.73
C ASP A 35 -6.53 7.15 -10.55
N SER A 36 -5.47 7.66 -9.94
CA SER A 36 -4.18 7.85 -10.57
C SER A 36 -3.05 7.87 -9.54
N ALA A 37 -1.83 7.65 -10.00
CA ALA A 37 -0.64 7.71 -9.17
C ALA A 37 0.55 8.34 -9.92
N VAL A 38 1.45 8.96 -9.17
CA VAL A 38 2.75 9.42 -9.67
C VAL A 38 3.83 8.71 -8.86
N VAL A 39 4.62 7.87 -9.53
CA VAL A 39 5.78 7.22 -8.93
C VAL A 39 7.00 8.10 -9.17
N MET A 40 7.62 8.56 -8.09
CA MET A 40 8.80 9.40 -8.09
C MET A 40 10.02 8.58 -7.62
N TYR A 41 11.06 8.57 -8.42
CA TYR A 41 12.30 7.83 -8.21
C TYR A 41 13.43 8.81 -7.94
N TYR A 42 14.08 8.70 -6.79
CA TYR A 42 15.18 9.60 -6.44
C TYR A 42 16.43 9.18 -7.20
N ASN A 43 17.16 10.15 -7.75
CA ASN A 43 18.43 9.88 -8.42
C ASN A 43 19.48 9.40 -7.41
N GLN A 44 19.40 9.88 -6.17
CA GLN A 44 20.19 9.41 -5.03
C GLN A 44 19.25 9.04 -3.87
N PRO A 45 19.39 7.85 -3.26
CA PRO A 45 18.59 7.47 -2.10
C PRO A 45 18.64 8.52 -0.99
N GLY A 46 17.49 8.84 -0.40
CA GLY A 46 17.35 9.85 0.65
C GLY A 46 17.31 11.29 0.15
N ASN A 47 17.60 11.55 -1.13
CA ASN A 47 17.62 12.89 -1.71
C ASN A 47 16.46 13.08 -2.72
N PRO A 48 15.34 13.70 -2.31
CA PRO A 48 14.19 13.91 -3.19
C PRO A 48 14.37 15.06 -4.19
N ARG A 49 15.49 15.81 -4.15
CA ARG A 49 15.68 17.02 -4.98
C ARG A 49 15.77 16.71 -6.47
N PHE A 50 16.43 15.61 -6.80
CA PHE A 50 16.62 15.16 -8.19
C PHE A 50 15.93 13.83 -8.35
N TYR A 51 14.97 13.79 -9.27
CA TYR A 51 14.11 12.63 -9.44
C TYR A 51 13.62 12.48 -10.87
N LYS A 52 13.33 11.23 -11.22
CA LYS A 52 12.50 10.90 -12.38
C LYS A 52 11.12 10.49 -11.91
N TYR A 53 10.12 10.59 -12.75
CA TYR A 53 8.78 10.15 -12.40
C TYR A 53 8.03 9.47 -13.54
N THR A 54 7.08 8.64 -13.17
CA THR A 54 6.15 7.96 -14.06
C THR A 54 4.72 8.20 -13.59
N LYS A 55 3.85 8.65 -14.48
CA LYS A 55 2.41 8.79 -14.21
C LYS A 55 1.71 7.48 -14.53
N VAL A 56 0.84 7.03 -13.63
CA VAL A 56 0.04 5.82 -13.76
C VAL A 56 -1.43 6.21 -13.70
N TYR A 57 -2.14 6.05 -14.81
CA TYR A 57 -3.57 6.34 -14.91
C TYR A 57 -4.44 5.07 -14.84
N ASP A 58 -3.91 3.93 -15.31
CA ASP A 58 -4.55 2.64 -15.10
C ASP A 58 -4.11 2.05 -13.77
N MET A 59 -4.95 2.21 -12.75
CA MET A 59 -4.67 1.72 -11.39
C MET A 59 -4.57 0.20 -11.30
N LYS A 60 -5.03 -0.56 -12.30
CA LYS A 60 -4.79 -2.01 -12.36
C LYS A 60 -3.30 -2.33 -12.50
N ARG A 61 -2.52 -1.47 -13.16
CA ARG A 61 -1.06 -1.63 -13.31
C ARG A 61 -0.33 -1.60 -11.96
N ILE A 62 -0.82 -0.82 -10.99
CA ILE A 62 -0.17 -0.64 -9.69
C ILE A 62 -0.77 -1.50 -8.56
N LEU A 63 -1.66 -2.43 -8.90
CA LEU A 63 -2.33 -3.32 -7.95
C LEU A 63 -1.37 -4.12 -7.04
N PRO A 64 -0.21 -4.63 -7.50
CA PRO A 64 0.75 -5.29 -6.60
C PRO A 64 1.21 -4.38 -5.46
N VAL A 65 1.50 -3.11 -5.77
CA VAL A 65 1.94 -2.11 -4.79
C VAL A 65 0.82 -1.82 -3.80
N THR A 66 -0.40 -1.53 -4.26
CA THR A 66 -1.50 -1.21 -3.34
C THR A 66 -1.84 -2.39 -2.43
N LYS A 67 -1.78 -3.62 -2.95
CA LYS A 67 -1.92 -4.84 -2.14
C LYS A 67 -0.83 -4.94 -1.07
N ASP A 68 0.43 -4.66 -1.41
CA ASP A 68 1.55 -4.71 -0.46
C ASP A 68 1.49 -3.61 0.60
N VAL A 69 1.09 -2.40 0.23
CA VAL A 69 0.86 -1.28 1.16
C VAL A 69 -0.24 -1.63 2.18
N ASN A 70 -1.25 -2.39 1.76
CA ASN A 70 -2.35 -2.86 2.60
C ASN A 70 -2.04 -4.16 3.38
N LYS A 71 -0.81 -4.67 3.35
CA LYS A 71 -0.42 -5.85 4.15
C LYS A 71 -0.27 -5.50 5.63
N ARG A 72 -0.06 -6.55 6.44
CA ARG A 72 0.27 -6.43 7.87
C ARG A 72 1.50 -5.54 8.06
N ILE A 73 1.42 -4.67 9.05
CA ILE A 73 2.53 -3.81 9.47
C ILE A 73 3.68 -4.66 9.97
N ILE A 74 4.90 -4.26 9.62
CA ILE A 74 6.15 -4.83 10.13
C ILE A 74 6.88 -3.79 10.98
N GLU A 75 7.81 -4.25 11.79
CA GLU A 75 8.68 -3.38 12.58
C GLU A 75 9.49 -2.43 11.71
N SER A 76 9.77 -1.24 12.25
CA SER A 76 10.57 -0.22 11.58
C SER A 76 11.96 -0.76 11.24
N ARG A 77 12.43 -0.47 10.03
CA ARG A 77 13.83 -0.66 9.63
C ARG A 77 14.48 0.70 9.42
N ASN A 78 15.13 1.20 10.48
CA ASN A 78 15.73 2.54 10.49
C ASN A 78 16.92 2.67 9.52
N GLU A 79 17.52 1.55 9.12
CA GLU A 79 18.69 1.51 8.22
C GLU A 79 18.31 1.64 6.73
N CYS A 80 17.01 1.55 6.40
CA CYS A 80 16.57 1.54 5.00
C CYS A 80 16.36 2.96 4.46
N THR A 81 17.27 3.38 3.58
CA THR A 81 17.18 4.68 2.91
C THR A 81 16.10 4.67 1.81
N THR A 82 15.17 5.62 1.88
CA THR A 82 14.10 5.79 0.89
C THR A 82 14.68 6.02 -0.52
N GLN A 83 14.21 5.25 -1.50
CA GLN A 83 14.64 5.38 -2.91
C GLN A 83 13.62 6.13 -3.77
N GLY A 84 12.43 6.36 -3.25
CA GLY A 84 11.40 7.12 -3.93
C GLY A 84 10.09 7.15 -3.16
N LYS A 85 9.08 7.75 -3.77
CA LYS A 85 7.72 7.82 -3.23
C LYS A 85 6.67 7.72 -4.33
N ILE A 86 5.47 7.36 -3.94
CA ILE A 86 4.30 7.19 -4.78
C ILE A 86 3.24 8.12 -4.21
N TYR A 87 2.82 9.08 -5.02
CA TYR A 87 1.67 9.90 -4.73
C TYR A 87 0.45 9.24 -5.33
N PHE A 88 -0.57 9.00 -4.52
CA PHE A 88 -1.86 8.50 -4.95
C PHE A 88 -2.84 9.67 -5.00
N TYR A 89 -3.56 9.79 -6.11
CA TYR A 89 -4.51 10.87 -6.37
C TYR A 89 -5.92 10.33 -6.52
N ARG A 90 -6.89 11.18 -6.17
CA ARG A 90 -8.32 10.96 -6.45
C ARG A 90 -8.94 12.31 -6.78
N ALA A 91 -9.68 12.40 -7.88
CA ALA A 91 -10.32 13.62 -8.35
C ALA A 91 -9.36 14.83 -8.40
N LYS A 92 -8.09 14.60 -8.80
CA LYS A 92 -6.99 15.59 -8.87
C LYS A 92 -6.41 16.08 -7.54
N GLU A 93 -6.87 15.56 -6.41
CA GLU A 93 -6.28 15.84 -5.11
C GLU A 93 -5.30 14.73 -4.70
N GLU A 94 -4.14 15.10 -4.15
CA GLU A 94 -3.24 14.12 -3.54
C GLU A 94 -3.93 13.56 -2.29
N VAL A 95 -4.13 12.25 -2.28
CA VAL A 95 -4.80 11.58 -1.18
C VAL A 95 -3.77 11.03 -0.21
N TYR A 96 -2.71 10.38 -0.72
CA TYR A 96 -1.70 9.73 0.13
C TYR A 96 -0.33 9.63 -0.53
N THR A 97 0.71 9.72 0.31
CA THR A 97 2.10 9.47 -0.06
C THR A 97 2.57 8.15 0.54
N VAL A 98 3.13 7.28 -0.30
CA VAL A 98 3.81 6.03 0.10
C VAL A 98 5.27 6.10 -0.31
N TYR A 99 6.19 5.93 0.62
CA TYR A 99 7.62 5.82 0.37
C TYR A 99 8.01 4.37 0.10
N PHE A 100 9.07 4.15 -0.68
CA PHE A 100 9.58 2.80 -0.94
C PHE A 100 11.09 2.70 -0.83
N CYS A 101 11.55 1.51 -0.45
CA CYS A 101 12.95 1.07 -0.56
C CYS A 101 12.98 -0.33 -1.18
N ARG A 102 13.76 -0.49 -2.25
CA ARG A 102 13.92 -1.73 -3.03
C ARG A 102 15.33 -2.32 -2.92
N ALA A 103 16.17 -1.74 -2.06
CA ALA A 103 17.50 -2.27 -1.77
C ALA A 103 17.39 -3.67 -1.16
N LYS A 104 18.38 -4.53 -1.46
CA LYS A 104 18.45 -5.89 -0.90
C LYS A 104 18.43 -5.79 0.64
N GLY A 105 17.53 -6.52 1.29
CA GLY A 105 17.33 -6.46 2.74
C GLY A 105 16.39 -5.36 3.24
N CYS A 106 15.99 -4.41 2.38
CA CYS A 106 15.17 -3.25 2.75
C CYS A 106 13.83 -3.15 2.01
N MET A 107 13.49 -4.16 1.21
CA MET A 107 12.25 -4.36 0.44
C MET A 107 10.96 -3.98 1.20
N THR A 108 10.65 -2.68 1.27
CA THR A 108 9.61 -2.13 2.13
C THR A 108 8.88 -0.97 1.47
N PHE A 109 7.63 -0.82 1.90
CA PHE A 109 6.88 0.42 1.79
C PHE A 109 6.80 1.06 3.16
N SER A 110 6.74 2.40 3.21
CA SER A 110 6.40 3.11 4.43
C SER A 110 5.48 4.28 4.14
N PHE A 111 4.68 4.67 5.13
CA PHE A 111 3.71 5.76 5.02
C PHE A 111 3.45 6.35 6.40
N ILE A 112 3.00 7.60 6.42
CA ILE A 112 2.63 8.29 7.66
C ILE A 112 1.11 8.25 7.78
N LYS A 113 0.60 7.78 8.93
CA LYS A 113 -0.81 7.83 9.30
C LYS A 113 -0.88 8.30 10.74
N THR A 114 -1.77 9.26 11.03
CA THR A 114 -1.97 9.77 12.41
C THR A 114 -0.68 10.23 13.11
N GLY A 115 0.29 10.78 12.34
CA GLY A 115 1.58 11.24 12.87
C GLY A 115 2.63 10.14 13.06
N GLU A 116 2.26 8.87 12.92
CA GLU A 116 3.16 7.73 13.06
C GLU A 116 3.58 7.17 11.70
N LYS A 117 4.82 6.69 11.61
CA LYS A 117 5.35 6.05 10.41
C LYS A 117 5.20 4.54 10.51
N TYR A 118 4.51 3.96 9.54
CA TYR A 118 4.29 2.52 9.43
C TYR A 118 5.05 1.94 8.26
N PHE A 119 5.32 0.63 8.34
CA PHE A 119 6.05 -0.12 7.33
C PHE A 119 5.29 -1.37 6.91
N THR A 120 5.35 -1.71 5.63
CA THR A 120 4.91 -3.01 5.12
C THR A 120 5.97 -3.62 4.22
N ARG A 121 5.89 -4.94 4.03
CA ARG A 121 6.85 -5.68 3.20
C ARG A 121 6.50 -5.56 1.71
N MET A 122 7.50 -5.20 0.91
CA MET A 122 7.42 -5.23 -0.55
C MET A 122 7.63 -6.66 -1.06
N SER A 123 6.76 -7.10 -1.97
CA SER A 123 6.93 -8.34 -2.71
C SER A 123 7.82 -8.15 -3.95
N ASP A 124 8.34 -9.25 -4.47
CA ASP A 124 9.12 -9.23 -5.73
C ASP A 124 8.27 -8.74 -6.92
N ALA A 125 6.97 -9.00 -6.91
CA ALA A 125 6.04 -8.49 -7.91
C ALA A 125 5.98 -6.96 -7.90
N SER A 126 5.87 -6.35 -6.71
CA SER A 126 5.92 -4.89 -6.56
C SER A 126 7.28 -4.31 -6.92
N LYS A 127 8.37 -5.00 -6.55
CA LYS A 127 9.72 -4.59 -6.94
C LYS A 127 9.86 -4.52 -8.45
N LYS A 128 9.54 -5.62 -9.13
CA LYS A 128 9.62 -5.76 -10.60
C LYS A 128 8.75 -4.71 -11.29
N LEU A 129 7.54 -4.49 -10.81
CA LEU A 129 6.66 -3.44 -11.31
C LEU A 129 7.31 -2.06 -11.19
N LEU A 130 7.84 -1.71 -10.01
CA LEU A 130 8.47 -0.41 -9.79
C LEU A 130 9.75 -0.23 -10.62
N ASP A 131 10.51 -1.29 -10.84
CA ASP A 131 11.68 -1.28 -11.73
C ASP A 131 11.27 -1.05 -13.19
N ASN A 132 10.20 -1.72 -13.66
CA ASN A 132 9.67 -1.51 -15.01
C ASN A 132 9.16 -0.08 -15.21
N LEU A 133 8.37 0.43 -14.26
CA LEU A 133 7.89 1.82 -14.29
C LEU A 133 9.05 2.83 -14.25
N GLN A 134 10.18 2.50 -13.62
CA GLN A 134 11.36 3.37 -13.60
C GLN A 134 12.03 3.47 -14.97
N ALA A 135 12.02 2.39 -15.75
CA ALA A 135 12.56 2.41 -17.12
C ALA A 135 11.76 3.34 -18.04
N GLU A 136 10.48 3.58 -17.73
CA GLU A 136 9.59 4.51 -18.42
C GLU A 136 9.67 5.96 -17.87
N ALA A 137 10.41 6.18 -16.79
CA ALA A 137 10.39 7.43 -16.03
C ALA A 137 11.13 8.58 -16.72
N LYS A 138 10.58 9.79 -16.57
CA LYS A 138 11.11 11.02 -17.19
C LYS A 138 11.52 12.03 -16.13
N GLU A 139 12.49 12.87 -16.46
CA GLU A 139 12.84 14.04 -15.63
C GLU A 139 11.66 15.04 -15.61
N PRO A 140 11.45 15.77 -14.50
CA PRO A 140 10.54 16.90 -14.47
C PRO A 140 10.96 17.94 -15.50
N THR A 141 10.01 18.36 -16.34
CA THR A 141 10.20 19.47 -17.26
C THR A 141 10.17 20.76 -16.46
N PRO A 142 11.12 21.70 -16.64
CA PRO A 142 11.03 23.02 -16.04
C PRO A 142 9.69 23.66 -16.41
N VAL A 143 8.98 24.19 -15.42
CA VAL A 143 7.83 25.06 -15.68
C VAL A 143 8.42 26.43 -16.01
N ASN A 144 8.38 26.80 -17.29
CA ASN A 144 8.74 28.13 -17.75
C ASN A 144 7.59 29.11 -17.52
#